data_AF-A0A9N8H2M1-F1
#
_entry.id   AF-A0A9N8H2M1-F1
#
_cell.length_a   1.000
_cell.length_b   1.000
_cell.length_c   1.000
_cell.angle_alpha   90.00
_cell.angle_beta   90.00
_cell.angle_gamma   90.00
#
_symmetry.space_group_name_H-M   'P 1'
#
loop_
_entity.id
_entity.type
_entity.pdbx_description
1 polymer ?
#
loop_
_entity_poly.entity_id
_entity_poly.type
_entity_poly.pdbx_seq_one_letter_code
_entity_poly.pdbx_strand_id
1 'polypeptide(L)'
;MQDVRQLSRLRSACSKSSQNHSTTNNNNEHNLYPTKQLKILFKKITLTLLAIVTPCNSLAAAQTQEGQEGQSPASEPFTCEAANECRDCASNGCTWTKGACQDHCEDMFDLRCYSTETHPFWANIIDYMCEVADKDEENWATCGSKQDCATCTYTMIHEAVDEGYEHPCYWHLEDLAGTGSCKPTSVDEVGGTIGADTCLERCFLGGTYSCASCLDMGCSWTGDLCIPSCNSDYLDDINCYSQSSHDNLQEGNGTMIDKICTLAEVEYGDRNVCSVQTDCHECLETYKHGGDTCQWYTDDVTGWGWCGTGECDSFGNCGTTTCQHGGVRGSSKTP
;
A
#
# COMPACT_ATOMS: atom_id res chain seq x y z
N MET A 1 46.41 -0.10 24.79
CA MET A 1 45.37 0.02 23.74
C MET A 1 45.21 -1.34 23.10
N GLN A 2 44.49 -2.22 23.79
CA GLN A 2 44.19 -3.60 23.41
C GLN A 2 42.92 -4.03 24.15
N ASP A 3 42.19 -4.95 23.51
CA ASP A 3 41.04 -5.74 23.97
C ASP A 3 39.63 -5.13 23.94
N VAL A 4 38.98 -5.36 22.80
CA VAL A 4 37.53 -5.61 22.71
C VAL A 4 37.36 -7.07 22.28
N ARG A 5 36.94 -7.93 23.22
CA ARG A 5 36.27 -9.22 23.00
C ARG A 5 35.89 -9.80 24.37
N GLN A 6 34.82 -10.59 24.38
CA GLN A 6 34.21 -11.32 25.52
C GLN A 6 32.93 -10.67 26.04
N LEU A 7 31.78 -11.10 25.50
CA LEU A 7 30.74 -11.72 26.32
C LEU A 7 29.71 -12.40 25.43
N SER A 8 29.88 -13.71 25.34
CA SER A 8 28.93 -14.66 24.77
C SER A 8 28.31 -15.48 25.91
N ARG A 9 26.97 -15.67 25.83
CA ARG A 9 26.18 -16.85 26.24
C ARG A 9 25.70 -17.01 27.70
N LEU A 10 24.54 -17.69 27.75
CA LEU A 10 23.79 -18.33 28.87
C LEU A 10 22.65 -17.47 29.42
N ARG A 11 21.36 -17.86 29.46
CA ARG A 11 20.56 -19.10 29.31
C ARG A 11 19.11 -18.65 28.97
N SER A 12 18.34 -19.21 28.04
CA SER A 12 17.69 -20.53 27.96
C SER A 12 16.77 -20.91 29.14
N ALA A 13 15.45 -20.96 28.85
CA ALA A 13 14.51 -22.06 29.10
C ALA A 13 13.23 -21.76 29.92
N CYS A 14 12.07 -21.82 29.24
CA CYS A 14 10.79 -22.47 29.63
C CYS A 14 9.95 -22.62 28.35
N SER A 15 10.00 -23.77 27.64
CA SER A 15 9.08 -24.94 27.70
C SER A 15 7.62 -24.59 27.34
N LYS A 16 7.15 -24.85 26.10
CA LYS A 16 6.54 -26.11 25.59
C LYS A 16 5.35 -26.65 26.41
N SER A 17 4.15 -26.51 25.84
CA SER A 17 3.02 -27.47 25.76
C SER A 17 1.92 -26.74 24.95
N SER A 18 1.36 -27.23 23.85
CA SER A 18 0.58 -28.45 23.74
C SER A 18 0.36 -28.78 22.25
N GLN A 19 0.59 -30.03 21.87
CA GLN A 19 0.09 -30.61 20.61
C GLN A 19 -1.33 -31.12 20.86
N ASN A 20 -2.25 -30.89 19.93
CA ASN A 20 -3.31 -31.86 19.66
C ASN A 20 -3.75 -31.80 18.20
N HIS A 21 -3.91 -33.00 17.66
CA HIS A 21 -4.34 -33.38 16.32
C HIS A 21 -5.65 -32.70 15.87
N SER A 22 -5.69 -32.28 14.61
CA SER A 22 -6.85 -32.56 13.74
C SER A 22 -6.39 -32.63 12.28
N THR A 23 -6.26 -33.86 11.78
CA THR A 23 -6.14 -34.19 10.37
C THR A 23 -7.52 -34.05 9.72
N THR A 24 -7.70 -33.05 8.86
CA THR A 24 -8.85 -33.03 7.93
C THR A 24 -8.33 -33.00 6.51
N ASN A 25 -8.59 -34.11 5.84
CA ASN A 25 -8.26 -34.42 4.46
C ASN A 25 -9.32 -33.73 3.58
N ASN A 26 -8.94 -32.70 2.80
CA ASN A 26 -9.81 -32.11 1.79
C ASN A 26 -9.07 -32.12 0.45
N ASN A 27 -9.34 -33.17 -0.31
CA ASN A 27 -9.21 -33.16 -1.76
C ASN A 27 -10.24 -32.15 -2.29
N ASN A 28 -9.79 -31.12 -3.01
CA ASN A 28 -10.65 -30.45 -3.97
C ASN A 28 -9.85 -30.07 -5.21
N GLU A 29 -10.31 -30.64 -6.31
CA GLU A 29 -9.88 -30.45 -7.68
C GLU A 29 -10.11 -28.98 -8.07
N HIS A 30 -9.06 -28.26 -8.45
CA HIS A 30 -9.18 -27.02 -9.21
C HIS A 30 -8.88 -27.31 -10.68
N ASN A 31 -9.92 -27.69 -11.41
CA ASN A 31 -9.97 -27.60 -12.86
C ASN A 31 -10.11 -26.11 -13.25
N LEU A 32 -9.15 -25.59 -14.01
CA LEU A 32 -9.34 -24.40 -14.84
C LEU A 32 -10.26 -24.73 -16.02
N TYR A 33 -11.15 -23.80 -16.40
CA TYR A 33 -11.54 -23.47 -17.80
C TYR A 33 -12.53 -22.27 -17.82
N PRO A 34 -12.80 -21.61 -18.98
CA PRO A 34 -12.56 -20.18 -19.15
C PRO A 34 -13.83 -19.29 -19.24
N THR A 35 -13.54 -17.99 -19.33
CA THR A 35 -14.41 -16.83 -19.61
C THR A 35 -15.55 -17.04 -20.62
N LYS A 36 -16.77 -16.63 -20.26
CA LYS A 36 -17.69 -15.77 -21.05
C LYS A 36 -19.08 -15.57 -20.37
N GLN A 37 -19.49 -14.29 -20.32
CA GLN A 37 -20.88 -13.79 -20.33
C GLN A 37 -21.81 -14.18 -19.16
N LEU A 38 -22.05 -13.24 -18.25
CA LEU A 38 -23.30 -13.21 -17.47
C LEU A 38 -23.78 -11.77 -17.24
N LYS A 39 -24.55 -11.26 -18.22
CA LYS A 39 -25.51 -10.18 -18.00
C LYS A 39 -26.83 -10.83 -17.53
N ILE A 40 -27.58 -10.07 -16.73
CA ILE A 40 -29.05 -10.12 -16.51
C ILE A 40 -29.54 -10.71 -15.16
N LEU A 41 -30.25 -9.84 -14.44
CA LEU A 41 -31.29 -10.02 -13.39
C LEU A 41 -30.87 -10.41 -11.96
N PHE A 42 -31.13 -9.49 -11.00
CA PHE A 42 -32.10 -9.62 -9.88
C PHE A 42 -32.13 -8.28 -9.12
N LYS A 43 -32.96 -7.30 -9.50
CA LYS A 43 -34.36 -7.07 -9.06
C LYS A 43 -34.52 -6.89 -7.54
N LYS A 44 -34.47 -5.61 -7.13
CA LYS A 44 -35.28 -4.93 -6.09
C LYS A 44 -35.58 -5.71 -4.81
N ILE A 45 -34.84 -5.41 -3.74
CA ILE A 45 -35.33 -5.54 -2.36
C ILE A 45 -35.56 -4.11 -1.84
N THR A 46 -36.84 -3.75 -1.73
CA THR A 46 -37.31 -2.52 -1.10
C THR A 46 -37.50 -2.84 0.39
N LEU A 47 -36.58 -2.40 1.24
CA LEU A 47 -36.74 -2.50 2.69
C LEU A 47 -37.40 -1.21 3.20
N THR A 48 -38.62 -1.35 3.71
CA THR A 48 -39.40 -0.31 4.39
C THR A 48 -38.91 -0.22 5.83
N LEU A 49 -38.16 0.83 6.18
CA LEU A 49 -37.87 1.19 7.56
C LEU A 49 -38.86 2.27 8.02
N LEU A 50 -39.74 1.88 8.94
CA LEU A 50 -40.61 2.78 9.68
C LEU A 50 -39.77 3.68 10.59
N ALA A 51 -39.91 4.98 10.39
CA ALA A 51 -39.43 6.01 11.30
C ALA A 51 -40.30 6.02 12.58
N ILE A 52 -39.68 5.82 13.73
CA ILE A 52 -40.24 6.19 15.03
C ILE A 52 -39.60 7.54 15.38
N VAL A 53 -40.30 8.63 15.03
CA VAL A 53 -39.98 9.98 15.50
C VAL A 53 -40.71 10.19 16.82
N THR A 54 -39.96 10.28 17.91
CA THR A 54 -40.48 10.71 19.21
C THR A 54 -40.00 12.15 19.43
N PRO A 55 -40.89 13.15 19.61
CA PRO A 55 -40.44 14.50 19.89
C PRO A 55 -40.00 14.64 21.36
N CYS A 56 -38.76 15.07 21.56
CA CYS A 56 -38.29 15.61 22.84
C CYS A 56 -39.00 16.94 23.10
N ASN A 57 -39.96 16.94 24.01
CA ASN A 57 -40.51 18.16 24.56
C ASN A 57 -39.50 18.82 25.49
N SER A 58 -39.21 20.08 25.19
CA SER A 58 -38.52 21.05 26.01
C SER A 58 -39.27 21.31 27.32
N LEU A 59 -38.63 21.00 28.44
CA LEU A 59 -39.03 21.50 29.75
C LEU A 59 -38.12 22.69 30.10
N ALA A 60 -38.60 23.88 29.74
CA ALA A 60 -38.11 25.13 30.29
C ALA A 60 -38.59 25.26 31.74
N ALA A 61 -37.67 25.10 32.69
CA ALA A 61 -37.90 25.49 34.08
C ALA A 61 -37.19 26.83 34.32
N ALA A 62 -37.97 27.90 34.28
CA ALA A 62 -37.57 29.20 34.79
C ALA A 62 -37.51 29.15 36.32
N GLN A 63 -36.33 29.35 36.90
CA GLN A 63 -36.20 29.78 38.29
C GLN A 63 -35.50 31.13 38.32
N THR A 64 -36.31 32.16 38.54
CA THR A 64 -35.88 33.49 38.95
C THR A 64 -35.49 33.41 40.42
N GLN A 65 -34.20 33.58 40.73
CA GLN A 65 -33.75 33.96 42.07
C GLN A 65 -33.13 35.35 41.99
N GLU A 66 -33.86 36.32 42.54
CA GLU A 66 -33.33 37.62 42.92
C GLU A 66 -32.44 37.44 44.15
N GLY A 67 -31.13 37.61 43.96
CA GLY A 67 -30.13 37.63 45.00
C GLY A 67 -29.00 38.55 44.56
N GLN A 68 -29.06 39.81 45.02
CA GLN A 68 -28.11 40.87 44.74
C GLN A 68 -26.78 40.70 45.50
N GLU A 69 -25.75 41.26 44.87
CA GLU A 69 -24.51 41.80 45.46
C GLU A 69 -23.30 40.87 45.65
N GLY A 70 -22.55 40.82 44.56
CA GLY A 70 -21.15 40.44 44.46
C GLY A 70 -20.75 40.46 43.00
N GLN A 71 -20.89 41.61 42.31
CA GLN A 71 -20.47 41.78 40.91
C GLN A 71 -18.96 41.60 40.81
N SER A 72 -18.54 40.34 40.69
CA SER A 72 -17.31 40.00 40.00
C SER A 72 -17.40 40.62 38.60
N PRO A 73 -16.35 41.32 38.11
CA PRO A 73 -16.39 41.87 36.76
C PRO A 73 -16.81 40.74 35.81
N ALA A 74 -17.85 41.00 35.00
CA ALA A 74 -18.29 40.05 33.99
C ALA A 74 -17.05 39.68 33.17
N SER A 75 -16.62 38.42 33.27
CA SER A 75 -15.56 37.90 32.41
C SER A 75 -16.03 38.11 30.98
N GLU A 76 -15.15 38.67 30.14
CA GLU A 76 -15.43 38.81 28.72
C GLU A 76 -15.89 37.46 28.15
N PRO A 77 -16.88 37.43 27.25
CA PRO A 77 -17.34 36.19 26.64
C PRO A 77 -16.15 35.50 25.97
N PHE A 78 -15.98 34.21 26.24
CA PHE A 78 -14.93 33.41 25.63
C PHE A 78 -15.13 33.38 24.12
N THR A 79 -14.07 33.67 23.36
CA THR A 79 -14.03 33.51 21.91
C THR A 79 -13.09 32.38 21.56
N CYS A 80 -13.49 31.48 20.66
CA CYS A 80 -12.67 30.31 20.31
C CYS A 80 -11.25 30.69 19.85
N GLU A 81 -11.12 31.80 19.11
CA GLU A 81 -9.83 32.35 18.66
C GLU A 81 -8.84 32.68 19.79
N ALA A 82 -9.32 32.84 21.04
CA ALA A 82 -8.47 33.12 22.18
C ALA A 82 -7.72 31.87 22.71
N ALA A 83 -8.17 30.66 22.36
CA ALA A 83 -7.50 29.43 22.74
C ALA A 83 -6.39 29.05 21.76
N ASN A 84 -5.20 28.82 22.32
CA ASN A 84 -4.00 28.38 21.61
C ASN A 84 -3.65 26.91 21.88
N GLU A 85 -4.46 26.21 22.67
CA GLU A 85 -4.27 24.80 23.02
C GLU A 85 -5.55 24.00 22.72
N CYS A 86 -5.39 22.79 22.18
CA CYS A 86 -6.51 21.92 21.82
C CYS A 86 -7.47 21.68 22.99
N ARG A 87 -6.93 21.44 24.19
CA ARG A 87 -7.74 21.17 25.39
C ARG A 87 -8.62 22.36 25.75
N ASP A 88 -8.05 23.56 25.75
CA ASP A 88 -8.77 24.79 26.09
C ASP A 88 -9.84 25.08 25.04
N CYS A 89 -9.51 24.85 23.76
CA CYS A 89 -10.47 24.93 22.66
C CYS A 89 -11.66 23.98 22.87
N ALA A 90 -11.38 22.70 23.03
CA ALA A 90 -12.38 21.65 23.18
C ALA A 90 -13.27 21.84 24.42
N SER A 91 -12.66 22.25 25.54
CA SER A 91 -13.35 22.44 26.82
C SER A 91 -14.35 23.60 26.79
N ASN A 92 -14.17 24.55 25.87
CA ASN A 92 -15.08 25.67 25.67
C ASN A 92 -16.10 25.40 24.56
N GLY A 93 -16.23 24.16 24.08
CA GLY A 93 -17.18 23.78 23.04
C GLY A 93 -16.79 24.25 21.64
N CYS A 94 -15.52 24.62 21.45
CA CYS A 94 -14.98 25.01 20.16
C CYS A 94 -14.38 23.80 19.42
N THR A 95 -13.93 24.08 18.21
CA THR A 95 -13.39 23.12 17.27
C THR A 95 -11.90 23.33 17.08
N TRP A 96 -11.10 22.27 17.19
CA TRP A 96 -9.66 22.32 16.94
C TRP A 96 -9.32 21.87 15.51
N THR A 97 -8.42 22.60 14.85
CA THR A 97 -7.95 22.30 13.50
C THR A 97 -6.56 22.90 13.27
N LYS A 98 -5.59 22.07 12.88
CA LYS A 98 -4.24 22.49 12.47
C LYS A 98 -3.60 23.53 13.41
N GLY A 99 -3.60 23.27 14.71
CA GLY A 99 -3.00 24.16 15.70
C GLY A 99 -3.82 25.42 16.04
N ALA A 100 -5.05 25.53 15.55
CA ALA A 100 -5.93 26.68 15.75
C ALA A 100 -7.31 26.27 16.27
N CYS A 101 -7.91 27.15 17.07
CA CYS A 101 -9.25 26.99 17.59
C CYS A 101 -10.26 27.84 16.80
N GLN A 102 -11.37 27.23 16.39
CA GLN A 102 -12.42 27.85 15.58
C GLN A 102 -13.81 27.57 16.17
N ASP A 103 -14.80 28.35 15.76
CA ASP A 103 -16.17 28.20 16.24
C ASP A 103 -16.80 26.88 15.75
N HIS A 104 -16.63 26.51 14.47
CA HIS A 104 -17.28 25.34 13.86
C HIS A 104 -16.40 24.65 12.79
N CYS A 105 -16.75 23.39 12.46
CA CYS A 105 -16.10 22.60 11.40
C CYS A 105 -16.58 22.92 9.97
N GLU A 106 -17.70 23.63 9.81
CA GLU A 106 -18.43 23.69 8.54
C GLU A 106 -17.67 24.39 7.40
N ASP A 107 -16.68 25.21 7.73
CA ASP A 107 -15.86 25.93 6.75
C ASP A 107 -14.60 25.14 6.33
N MET A 108 -14.44 23.90 6.80
CA MET A 108 -13.23 23.08 6.62
C MET A 108 -13.51 21.84 5.76
N PHE A 109 -13.54 22.01 4.44
CA PHE A 109 -13.76 20.89 3.52
C PHE A 109 -12.54 19.97 3.31
N ASP A 110 -11.33 20.46 3.62
CA ASP A 110 -10.07 19.76 3.34
C ASP A 110 -9.19 19.54 4.59
N LEU A 111 -9.70 19.85 5.78
CA LEU A 111 -8.95 19.79 7.03
C LEU A 111 -9.67 18.91 8.04
N ARG A 112 -8.90 18.06 8.74
CA ARG A 112 -9.43 17.28 9.86
C ARG A 112 -9.87 18.24 10.96
N CYS A 113 -11.01 17.90 11.54
CA CYS A 113 -11.73 18.78 12.42
C CYS A 113 -12.10 18.04 13.70
N TYR A 114 -11.58 18.50 14.84
CA TYR A 114 -11.77 17.85 16.13
C TYR A 114 -12.73 18.66 16.98
N SER A 115 -13.95 18.16 17.13
CA SER A 115 -14.98 18.78 17.94
C SER A 115 -15.72 17.75 18.78
N THR A 116 -16.06 18.13 20.01
CA THR A 116 -16.92 17.33 20.89
C THR A 116 -18.37 17.30 20.38
N GLU A 117 -18.76 18.24 19.51
CA GLU A 117 -20.07 18.28 18.86
C GLU A 117 -20.20 17.23 17.76
N THR A 118 -19.18 17.12 16.88
CA THR A 118 -19.16 16.14 15.78
C THR A 118 -18.84 14.73 16.28
N HIS A 119 -18.12 14.62 17.40
CA HIS A 119 -17.77 13.35 18.04
C HIS A 119 -18.18 13.35 19.53
N PRO A 120 -19.48 13.14 19.85
CA PRO A 120 -19.99 13.18 21.23
C PRO A 120 -19.31 12.19 22.18
N PHE A 121 -18.71 11.13 21.65
CA PHE A 121 -17.96 10.15 22.43
C PHE A 121 -16.63 10.72 22.98
N TRP A 122 -16.07 11.76 22.34
CA TRP A 122 -14.87 12.46 22.79
C TRP A 122 -15.11 13.46 23.91
N ALA A 123 -16.36 13.84 24.20
CA ALA A 123 -16.67 14.79 25.27
C ALA A 123 -16.16 14.32 26.65
N ASN A 124 -16.02 13.01 26.85
CA ASN A 124 -15.47 12.44 28.08
C ASN A 124 -13.96 12.15 27.99
N ILE A 125 -13.33 12.42 26.85
CA ILE A 125 -11.95 12.05 26.54
C ILE A 125 -11.26 13.13 25.68
N ILE A 126 -11.38 14.40 26.09
CA ILE A 126 -10.73 15.54 25.40
C ILE A 126 -9.22 15.32 25.22
N ASP A 127 -8.56 14.74 26.22
CA ASP A 127 -7.13 14.38 26.19
C ASP A 127 -6.77 13.52 24.98
N TYR A 128 -7.61 12.52 24.72
CA TYR A 128 -7.43 11.58 23.63
C TYR A 128 -7.70 12.23 22.29
N MET A 129 -8.74 13.06 22.18
CA MET A 129 -8.99 13.85 20.98
C MET A 129 -7.77 14.72 20.63
N CYS A 130 -7.18 15.38 21.61
CA CYS A 130 -6.00 16.22 21.39
C CYS A 130 -4.76 15.41 21.05
N GLU A 131 -4.57 14.23 21.66
CA GLU A 131 -3.49 13.31 21.26
C GLU A 131 -3.63 12.85 19.80
N VAL A 132 -4.85 12.56 19.35
CA VAL A 132 -5.14 12.24 17.94
C VAL A 132 -4.83 13.44 17.05
N ALA A 133 -5.24 14.65 17.46
CA ALA A 133 -4.98 15.87 16.68
C ALA A 133 -3.49 16.17 16.52
N ASP A 134 -2.70 16.03 17.58
CA ASP A 134 -1.24 16.23 17.56
C ASP A 134 -0.57 15.22 16.62
N LYS A 135 -0.95 13.94 16.72
CA LYS A 135 -0.40 12.89 15.84
C LYS A 135 -0.81 13.08 14.38
N ASP A 136 -2.03 13.54 14.12
CA ASP A 136 -2.45 13.85 12.76
C ASP A 136 -1.65 15.03 12.19
N GLU A 137 -1.27 16.03 13.01
CA GLU A 137 -0.35 17.09 12.59
C GLU A 137 1.05 16.53 12.24
N GLU A 138 1.59 15.61 13.05
CA GLU A 138 2.84 14.91 12.73
C GLU A 138 2.74 14.09 11.44
N ASN A 139 1.63 13.39 11.24
CA ASN A 139 1.36 12.61 10.03
C ASN A 139 1.24 13.52 8.81
N TRP A 140 0.56 14.67 8.93
CA TRP A 140 0.49 15.69 7.90
C TRP A 140 1.84 16.29 7.57
N ALA A 141 2.69 16.57 8.55
CA ALA A 141 4.04 17.06 8.32
C ALA A 141 4.90 16.00 7.60
N THR A 142 4.76 14.73 8.02
CA THR A 142 5.50 13.60 7.45
C THR A 142 5.10 13.36 5.99
N CYS A 143 3.80 13.24 5.70
CA CYS A 143 3.28 13.06 4.35
C CYS A 143 3.49 14.32 3.50
N GLY A 144 3.09 15.49 3.99
CA GLY A 144 3.15 16.76 3.24
C GLY A 144 4.56 17.22 2.87
N SER A 145 5.60 16.66 3.49
CA SER A 145 7.00 16.88 3.08
C SER A 145 7.38 16.18 1.77
N LYS A 146 6.58 15.22 1.29
CA LYS A 146 6.86 14.43 0.10
C LYS A 146 6.36 15.17 -1.15
N GLN A 147 7.25 15.33 -2.11
CA GLN A 147 7.00 16.08 -3.36
C GLN A 147 6.77 15.18 -4.56
N ASP A 148 6.87 13.86 -4.37
CA ASP A 148 6.63 12.89 -5.42
C ASP A 148 5.78 11.72 -4.89
N CYS A 149 5.04 11.15 -5.84
CA CYS A 149 4.09 10.07 -5.60
C CYS A 149 4.76 8.82 -5.01
N ALA A 150 5.97 8.46 -5.47
CA ALA A 150 6.67 7.28 -4.97
C ALA A 150 7.04 7.46 -3.49
N THR A 151 7.78 8.50 -3.13
CA THR A 151 8.17 8.74 -1.75
C THR A 151 6.96 8.94 -0.83
N CYS A 152 5.86 9.50 -1.35
CA CYS A 152 4.60 9.56 -0.63
C CYS A 152 4.07 8.18 -0.27
N THR A 153 3.80 7.33 -1.26
CA THR A 153 3.15 6.02 -1.04
C THR A 153 3.98 5.02 -0.24
N TYR A 154 5.31 5.19 -0.18
CA TYR A 154 6.19 4.39 0.70
C TYR A 154 6.32 4.95 2.11
N THR A 155 5.80 6.14 2.38
CA THR A 155 5.85 6.74 3.71
C THR A 155 4.74 6.15 4.55
N MET A 156 5.12 5.36 5.55
CA MET A 156 4.19 4.87 6.57
C MET A 156 4.07 5.91 7.67
N ILE A 157 2.85 6.18 8.08
CA ILE A 157 2.51 6.98 9.25
C ILE A 157 2.01 6.07 10.36
N HIS A 158 2.36 6.41 11.60
CA HIS A 158 1.84 5.73 12.77
C HIS A 158 0.48 6.32 13.12
N GLU A 159 -0.56 5.50 13.10
CA GLU A 159 -1.84 5.93 13.66
C GLU A 159 -1.82 5.96 15.18
N ALA A 160 -2.67 6.82 15.71
CA ALA A 160 -2.70 7.20 17.09
C ALA A 160 -3.23 6.14 18.06
N VAL A 161 -3.75 5.00 17.58
CA VAL A 161 -4.66 4.22 18.43
C VAL A 161 -4.50 2.71 18.26
N ASP A 162 -3.90 2.11 19.29
CA ASP A 162 -4.02 0.74 19.82
C ASP A 162 -3.89 -0.51 18.94
N GLU A 163 -3.95 -0.46 17.61
CA GLU A 163 -3.96 -1.68 16.81
C GLU A 163 -2.65 -1.97 16.05
N GLY A 164 -1.66 -1.07 16.13
CA GLY A 164 -0.35 -1.28 15.50
C GLY A 164 -0.40 -1.37 13.97
N TYR A 165 -1.50 -0.93 13.36
CA TYR A 165 -1.61 -0.80 11.92
C TYR A 165 -0.87 0.47 11.47
N GLU A 166 0.10 0.28 10.59
CA GLU A 166 0.75 1.37 9.89
C GLU A 166 -0.11 1.74 8.68
N HIS A 167 -0.40 3.03 8.52
CA HIS A 167 -1.14 3.52 7.37
C HIS A 167 -0.17 4.16 6.39
N PRO A 168 -0.24 3.91 5.08
CA PRO A 168 0.57 4.64 4.13
C PRO A 168 0.02 6.07 3.98
N CYS A 169 0.88 7.02 3.62
CA CYS A 169 0.41 8.26 3.00
C CYS A 169 -0.15 7.94 1.60
N TYR A 170 -1.06 8.78 1.11
CA TYR A 170 -1.57 8.71 -0.25
C TYR A 170 -1.23 9.97 -1.04
N TRP A 171 -1.03 9.80 -2.34
CA TRP A 171 -0.80 10.92 -3.24
C TRP A 171 -2.15 11.41 -3.80
N HIS A 172 -2.48 12.67 -3.57
CA HIS A 172 -3.65 13.32 -4.11
C HIS A 172 -3.27 14.13 -5.35
N LEU A 173 -3.85 13.82 -6.51
CA LEU A 173 -3.65 14.64 -7.71
C LEU A 173 -4.53 15.89 -7.63
N GLU A 174 -3.89 17.06 -7.70
CA GLU A 174 -4.59 18.35 -7.69
C GLU A 174 -5.00 18.77 -9.11
N ASP A 175 -4.29 18.27 -10.13
CA ASP A 175 -4.61 18.54 -11.53
C ASP A 175 -4.27 17.37 -12.48
N LEU A 176 -4.75 17.51 -13.72
CA LEU A 176 -4.45 16.58 -14.82
C LEU A 176 -3.01 16.72 -15.34
N ALA A 177 -2.30 17.80 -14.98
CA ALA A 177 -0.91 18.01 -15.36
C ALA A 177 0.05 17.17 -14.48
N GLY A 178 -0.47 16.52 -13.44
CA GLY A 178 0.28 15.65 -12.56
C GLY A 178 0.91 16.32 -11.37
N THR A 179 0.52 17.57 -11.08
CA THR A 179 0.81 18.13 -9.77
C THR A 179 -0.10 17.47 -8.74
N GLY A 180 0.46 17.18 -7.59
CA GLY A 180 -0.26 16.56 -6.50
C GLY A 180 0.40 16.86 -5.17
N SER A 181 -0.31 16.52 -4.12
CA SER A 181 0.14 16.65 -2.74
C SER A 181 0.02 15.32 -2.02
N CYS A 182 1.02 15.01 -1.21
CA CYS A 182 0.98 13.82 -0.36
C CYS A 182 0.19 14.12 0.91
N LYS A 183 -0.78 13.26 1.24
CA LYS A 183 -1.71 13.41 2.35
C LYS A 183 -1.73 12.14 3.22
N PRO A 184 -1.97 12.24 4.53
CA PRO A 184 -2.16 11.09 5.39
C PRO A 184 -3.51 10.42 5.10
N THR A 185 -3.54 9.09 4.97
CA THR A 185 -4.81 8.36 4.81
C THR A 185 -5.67 8.57 6.05
N SER A 186 -6.94 8.94 5.89
CA SER A 186 -7.88 9.05 7.01
C SER A 186 -8.77 7.81 7.10
N VAL A 187 -8.98 7.30 8.31
CA VAL A 187 -9.82 6.12 8.59
C VAL A 187 -11.26 6.30 8.11
N ASP A 188 -11.75 7.55 8.11
CA ASP A 188 -13.12 7.88 7.71
C ASP A 188 -13.32 7.91 6.18
N GLU A 189 -12.26 8.06 5.39
CA GLU A 189 -12.32 8.04 3.92
C GLU A 189 -12.31 6.62 3.33
N VAL A 190 -12.01 5.59 4.13
CA VAL A 190 -11.92 4.19 3.67
C VAL A 190 -13.30 3.61 3.29
N GLY A 191 -14.39 4.29 3.66
CA GLY A 191 -15.77 3.92 3.30
C GLY A 191 -16.26 4.45 1.95
N GLY A 192 -15.62 5.50 1.42
CA GLY A 192 -15.73 5.84 0.01
C GLY A 192 -14.84 4.89 -0.78
N THR A 193 -15.23 4.51 -2.00
CA THR A 193 -14.21 4.03 -2.94
C THR A 193 -13.17 5.14 -3.01
N ILE A 194 -12.05 4.98 -2.29
CA ILE A 194 -10.84 5.77 -2.50
C ILE A 194 -10.67 5.68 -4.00
N GLY A 195 -11.01 6.77 -4.69
CA GLY A 195 -10.95 6.84 -6.13
C GLY A 195 -9.57 6.33 -6.47
N ALA A 196 -9.50 5.39 -7.39
CA ALA A 196 -8.27 4.72 -7.71
C ALA A 196 -7.21 5.68 -8.33
N ASP A 197 -7.40 7.00 -8.25
CA ASP A 197 -6.44 8.13 -8.32
C ASP A 197 -5.15 7.97 -7.48
N THR A 198 -5.01 6.86 -6.75
CA THR A 198 -3.74 6.32 -6.29
C THR A 198 -2.72 6.25 -7.45
N CYS A 199 -1.43 6.47 -7.15
CA CYS A 199 -0.30 6.22 -8.05
C CYS A 199 -0.43 4.93 -8.89
N LEU A 200 -1.11 3.93 -8.32
CA LEU A 200 -1.54 2.70 -8.95
C LEU A 200 -2.20 2.89 -10.33
N GLU A 201 -3.20 3.76 -10.46
CA GLU A 201 -3.85 3.99 -11.75
C GLU A 201 -2.93 4.67 -12.76
N ARG A 202 -2.03 5.55 -12.32
CA ARG A 202 -1.05 6.15 -13.24
C ARG A 202 -0.11 5.11 -13.83
N CYS A 203 0.36 4.17 -13.03
CA CYS A 203 1.23 3.12 -13.55
C CYS A 203 0.46 2.19 -14.50
N PHE A 204 -0.80 1.86 -14.20
CA PHE A 204 -1.59 0.89 -14.99
C PHE A 204 -2.39 1.46 -16.18
N LEU A 205 -2.91 2.69 -16.11
CA LEU A 205 -3.97 3.18 -17.02
C LEU A 205 -3.48 3.97 -18.24
N GLY A 206 -2.27 4.53 -18.26
CA GLY A 206 -1.87 5.38 -19.40
C GLY A 206 -1.25 4.67 -20.61
N GLY A 207 -1.45 3.36 -20.75
CA GLY A 207 -1.07 2.63 -21.96
C GLY A 207 0.41 2.23 -22.03
N THR A 208 0.95 2.12 -23.24
CA THR A 208 2.34 1.72 -23.51
C THR A 208 3.30 2.82 -23.09
N TYR A 209 3.62 2.88 -21.81
CA TYR A 209 4.69 3.73 -21.30
C TYR A 209 6.04 3.23 -21.83
N SER A 210 6.94 4.16 -22.13
CA SER A 210 8.35 3.80 -22.22
C SER A 210 8.87 3.49 -20.82
N CYS A 211 9.90 2.64 -20.71
CA CYS A 211 10.54 2.39 -19.43
C CYS A 211 10.95 3.70 -18.72
N ALA A 212 11.53 4.65 -19.46
CA ALA A 212 11.98 5.92 -18.89
C ALA A 212 10.81 6.71 -18.29
N SER A 213 9.70 6.84 -19.03
CA SER A 213 8.49 7.50 -18.53
C SER A 213 7.89 6.79 -17.32
N CYS A 214 7.92 5.46 -17.30
CA CYS A 214 7.43 4.67 -16.18
C CYS A 214 8.24 4.97 -14.90
N LEU A 215 9.57 4.90 -15.00
CA LEU A 215 10.45 5.13 -13.85
C LEU A 215 10.46 6.59 -13.41
N ASP A 216 10.32 7.55 -14.33
CA ASP A 216 10.24 8.98 -14.00
C ASP A 216 8.96 9.34 -13.22
N MET A 217 7.87 8.59 -13.44
CA MET A 217 6.65 8.68 -12.62
C MET A 217 6.79 8.02 -11.24
N GLY A 218 7.92 7.39 -10.94
CA GLY A 218 8.14 6.67 -9.68
C GLY A 218 7.50 5.27 -9.64
N CYS A 219 7.04 4.77 -10.78
CA CYS A 219 6.55 3.40 -10.94
C CYS A 219 7.73 2.42 -11.08
N SER A 220 7.41 1.13 -11.19
CA SER A 220 8.34 0.06 -11.54
C SER A 220 8.03 -0.50 -12.93
N TRP A 221 9.04 -1.04 -13.60
CA TRP A 221 8.94 -1.56 -14.96
C TRP A 221 9.14 -3.08 -14.95
N THR A 222 8.37 -3.85 -15.74
CA THR A 222 8.52 -5.32 -15.85
C THR A 222 9.21 -5.79 -17.13
N GLY A 223 9.64 -4.84 -17.97
CA GLY A 223 10.11 -5.10 -19.34
C GLY A 223 9.10 -4.65 -20.40
N ASP A 224 7.82 -4.72 -20.09
CA ASP A 224 6.69 -4.46 -21.01
C ASP A 224 5.53 -3.69 -20.37
N LEU A 225 5.39 -3.74 -19.05
CA LEU A 225 4.35 -3.06 -18.30
C LEU A 225 4.95 -2.11 -17.27
N CYS A 226 4.27 -0.98 -17.11
CA CYS A 226 4.49 -0.08 -15.99
C CYS A 226 3.56 -0.50 -14.85
N ILE A 227 4.14 -0.76 -13.69
CA ILE A 227 3.42 -1.23 -12.51
C ILE A 227 3.76 -0.37 -11.29
N PRO A 228 2.95 -0.37 -10.24
CA PRO A 228 3.12 0.54 -9.10
C PRO A 228 4.41 0.27 -8.31
N SER A 229 4.73 -1.00 -8.09
CA SER A 229 5.93 -1.41 -7.35
C SER A 229 6.35 -2.84 -7.71
N CYS A 230 7.63 -3.14 -7.52
CA CYS A 230 8.16 -4.51 -7.61
C CYS A 230 7.86 -5.38 -6.39
N ASN A 231 7.19 -4.85 -5.36
CA ASN A 231 7.02 -5.52 -4.08
C ASN A 231 5.78 -6.43 -4.02
N SER A 232 5.24 -6.83 -5.17
CA SER A 232 4.11 -7.74 -5.19
C SER A 232 4.60 -9.18 -5.24
N ASP A 233 4.16 -10.00 -4.28
CA ASP A 233 4.40 -11.45 -4.19
C ASP A 233 3.99 -12.27 -5.44
N TYR A 234 3.39 -11.62 -6.44
CA TYR A 234 2.94 -12.24 -7.69
C TYR A 234 3.92 -12.06 -8.85
N LEU A 235 5.07 -11.40 -8.65
CA LEU A 235 6.07 -11.12 -9.69
C LEU A 235 7.33 -11.97 -9.60
N ASP A 236 7.32 -13.07 -8.83
CA ASP A 236 8.50 -13.93 -8.64
C ASP A 236 9.15 -14.41 -9.95
N ASP A 237 8.37 -14.52 -11.03
CA ASP A 237 8.84 -14.98 -12.34
C ASP A 237 9.13 -13.84 -13.34
N ILE A 238 9.00 -12.57 -12.92
CA ILE A 238 9.12 -11.41 -13.79
C ILE A 238 10.14 -10.43 -13.22
N ASN A 239 11.28 -10.27 -13.92
CA ASN A 239 12.23 -9.21 -13.61
C ASN A 239 11.50 -7.87 -13.52
N CYS A 240 11.64 -7.24 -12.38
CA CYS A 240 11.04 -5.96 -12.08
C CYS A 240 12.11 -4.96 -11.71
N TYR A 241 12.04 -3.80 -12.34
CA TYR A 241 13.02 -2.74 -12.22
C TYR A 241 12.38 -1.52 -11.57
N SER A 242 12.97 -1.05 -10.48
CA SER A 242 12.65 0.23 -9.87
C SER A 242 13.93 1.03 -9.66
N GLN A 243 13.81 2.34 -9.43
CA GLN A 243 14.99 3.13 -9.08
C GLN A 243 15.65 2.63 -7.78
N SER A 244 14.85 2.15 -6.82
CA SER A 244 15.31 1.66 -5.51
C SER A 244 15.95 0.27 -5.54
N SER A 245 15.59 -0.61 -6.49
CA SER A 245 16.16 -1.96 -6.55
C SER A 245 17.58 -1.98 -7.16
N HIS A 246 18.03 -0.88 -7.75
CA HIS A 246 19.23 -0.84 -8.58
C HIS A 246 20.30 0.18 -8.14
N ASP A 247 20.29 0.64 -6.89
CA ASP A 247 21.24 1.64 -6.34
C ASP A 247 22.74 1.36 -6.63
N ASN A 248 23.08 0.11 -6.95
CA ASN A 248 24.43 -0.35 -7.28
C ASN A 248 24.84 -0.19 -8.77
N LEU A 249 23.96 0.28 -9.67
CA LEU A 249 24.28 0.56 -11.09
C LEU A 249 25.12 1.85 -11.27
N GLN A 250 26.23 1.97 -10.54
CA GLN A 250 27.02 3.21 -10.54
C GLN A 250 28.00 3.34 -11.71
N GLU A 251 28.40 2.24 -12.35
CA GLU A 251 29.41 2.32 -13.41
C GLU A 251 28.79 2.69 -14.78
N GLY A 252 29.44 3.59 -15.52
CA GLY A 252 29.04 3.98 -16.89
C GLY A 252 28.41 5.38 -17.02
N ASN A 253 28.36 5.87 -18.27
CA ASN A 253 27.72 7.13 -18.66
C ASN A 253 26.20 6.94 -18.76
N GLY A 254 25.43 7.98 -18.40
CA GLY A 254 23.96 7.98 -18.49
C GLY A 254 23.29 8.26 -17.14
N THR A 255 22.00 8.57 -17.16
CA THR A 255 21.22 8.68 -15.93
C THR A 255 20.94 7.30 -15.35
N MET A 256 20.57 7.24 -14.06
CA MET A 256 20.15 6.00 -13.41
C MET A 256 18.99 5.32 -14.18
N ILE A 257 18.02 6.11 -14.63
CA ILE A 257 16.87 5.65 -15.42
C ILE A 257 17.34 5.04 -16.75
N ASP A 258 18.24 5.70 -17.48
CA ASP A 258 18.75 5.18 -18.76
C ASP A 258 19.42 3.81 -18.59
N LYS A 259 20.19 3.65 -17.51
CA LYS A 259 20.87 2.39 -17.20
C LYS A 259 19.88 1.27 -16.89
N ILE A 260 18.89 1.56 -16.04
CA ILE A 260 17.82 0.60 -15.71
C ILE A 260 17.07 0.19 -16.98
N CYS A 261 16.70 1.15 -17.82
CA CYS A 261 15.95 0.85 -19.04
C CYS A 261 16.77 0.06 -20.06
N THR A 262 18.06 0.37 -20.20
CA THR A 262 18.96 -0.40 -21.08
C THR A 262 19.05 -1.85 -20.59
N LEU A 263 19.20 -2.06 -19.27
CA LEU A 263 19.21 -3.40 -18.68
C LEU A 263 17.89 -4.13 -18.91
N ALA A 264 16.76 -3.46 -18.67
CA ALA A 264 15.43 -4.02 -18.85
C ALA A 264 15.17 -4.43 -20.30
N GLU A 265 15.59 -3.63 -21.28
CA GLU A 265 15.47 -3.96 -22.70
C GLU A 265 16.32 -5.17 -23.09
N VAL A 266 17.55 -5.27 -22.56
CA VAL A 266 18.45 -6.41 -22.79
C VAL A 266 17.83 -7.70 -22.22
N GLU A 267 17.42 -7.68 -20.96
CA GLU A 267 16.86 -8.86 -20.29
C GLU A 267 15.51 -9.27 -20.89
N TYR A 268 14.67 -8.31 -21.28
CA TYR A 268 13.44 -8.59 -22.02
C TYR A 268 13.73 -9.21 -23.40
N GLY A 269 14.74 -8.71 -24.11
CA GLY A 269 15.22 -9.27 -25.37
C GLY A 269 15.69 -10.72 -25.21
N ASP A 270 16.52 -10.99 -24.21
CA ASP A 270 17.02 -12.33 -23.89
C ASP A 270 15.88 -13.29 -23.56
N ARG A 271 14.93 -12.83 -22.74
CA ARG A 271 13.74 -13.62 -22.38
C ARG A 271 12.93 -13.99 -23.62
N ASN A 272 12.71 -13.06 -24.55
CA ASN A 272 11.96 -13.34 -25.77
C ASN A 272 12.70 -14.33 -26.68
N VAL A 273 14.02 -14.21 -26.80
CA VAL A 273 14.84 -15.11 -27.62
C VAL A 273 14.88 -16.53 -27.03
N CYS A 274 14.97 -16.66 -25.70
CA CYS A 274 14.96 -17.94 -25.02
C CYS A 274 13.56 -18.59 -24.97
N SER A 275 12.53 -17.85 -24.56
CA SER A 275 11.19 -18.42 -24.28
C SER A 275 10.47 -19.00 -25.49
N VAL A 276 10.86 -18.62 -26.72
CA VAL A 276 10.30 -19.20 -27.95
C VAL A 276 10.85 -20.59 -28.27
N GLN A 277 11.96 -21.01 -27.65
CA GLN A 277 12.57 -22.31 -27.87
C GLN A 277 11.78 -23.38 -27.08
N THR A 278 11.30 -24.39 -27.79
CA THR A 278 10.51 -25.49 -27.20
C THR A 278 11.27 -26.81 -27.14
N ASP A 279 12.46 -26.86 -27.76
CA ASP A 279 13.39 -27.98 -27.71
C ASP A 279 14.62 -27.60 -26.88
N CYS A 280 15.12 -28.59 -26.12
CA CYS A 280 16.26 -28.37 -25.24
C CYS A 280 17.54 -28.06 -26.02
N HIS A 281 17.80 -28.72 -27.15
CA HIS A 281 19.01 -28.44 -27.92
C HIS A 281 18.96 -27.04 -28.54
N GLU A 282 17.82 -26.70 -29.14
CA GLU A 282 17.60 -25.35 -29.70
C GLU A 282 17.76 -24.28 -28.61
N CYS A 283 17.25 -24.52 -27.40
CA CYS A 283 17.45 -23.64 -26.25
C CYS A 283 18.94 -23.44 -25.94
N LEU A 284 19.69 -24.52 -25.77
CA LEU A 284 21.11 -24.45 -25.37
C LEU A 284 22.03 -23.92 -26.48
N GLU A 285 21.60 -23.94 -27.74
CA GLU A 285 22.32 -23.34 -28.87
C GLU A 285 21.93 -21.87 -29.11
N THR A 286 20.86 -21.40 -28.45
CA THR A 286 20.39 -20.03 -28.59
C THR A 286 21.21 -19.09 -27.70
N TYR A 287 21.82 -18.09 -28.34
CA TYR A 287 22.63 -17.08 -27.67
C TYR A 287 21.80 -15.88 -27.22
N LYS A 288 22.04 -15.45 -25.98
CA LYS A 288 21.57 -14.21 -25.38
C LYS A 288 22.49 -13.04 -25.74
N HIS A 289 22.07 -11.84 -25.37
CA HIS A 289 22.93 -10.69 -25.26
C HIS A 289 24.13 -10.99 -24.33
N GLY A 290 25.32 -10.49 -24.67
CA GLY A 290 26.56 -10.80 -23.95
C GLY A 290 27.24 -12.11 -24.37
N GLY A 291 26.57 -13.00 -25.12
CA GLY A 291 27.17 -14.20 -25.71
C GLY A 291 27.05 -15.48 -24.89
N ASP A 292 26.35 -15.45 -23.75
CA ASP A 292 25.94 -16.65 -23.03
C ASP A 292 24.77 -17.34 -23.74
N THR A 293 24.58 -18.64 -23.50
CA THR A 293 23.43 -19.38 -24.06
C THR A 293 22.24 -19.36 -23.10
N CYS A 294 21.04 -19.57 -23.63
CA CYS A 294 19.87 -19.85 -22.80
C CYS A 294 20.06 -21.14 -21.99
N GLN A 295 19.25 -21.33 -20.96
CA GLN A 295 19.28 -22.53 -20.11
C GLN A 295 17.94 -23.27 -20.14
N TRP A 296 18.02 -24.59 -20.03
CA TRP A 296 16.86 -25.47 -20.05
C TRP A 296 16.42 -25.84 -18.64
N TYR A 297 15.14 -25.64 -18.36
CA TYR A 297 14.51 -25.98 -17.09
C TYR A 297 13.61 -27.19 -17.28
N THR A 298 13.41 -27.97 -16.22
CA THR A 298 12.50 -29.11 -16.24
C THR A 298 11.78 -29.16 -14.89
N ASP A 299 10.46 -29.28 -14.96
CA ASP A 299 9.63 -29.50 -13.79
C ASP A 299 9.72 -30.98 -13.42
N ASP A 300 10.22 -31.26 -12.22
CA ASP A 300 10.46 -32.63 -11.74
C ASP A 300 9.17 -33.47 -11.57
N VAL A 301 8.02 -32.81 -11.46
CA VAL A 301 6.72 -33.46 -11.22
C VAL A 301 6.07 -33.89 -12.54
N THR A 302 6.10 -33.02 -13.54
CA THR A 302 5.42 -33.17 -14.82
C THR A 302 6.36 -33.65 -15.93
N GLY A 303 7.67 -33.45 -15.76
CA GLY A 303 8.67 -33.62 -16.81
C GLY A 303 8.55 -32.60 -17.94
N TRP A 304 7.74 -31.55 -17.76
CA TRP A 304 7.64 -30.47 -18.73
C TRP A 304 8.89 -29.60 -18.65
N GLY A 305 9.41 -29.19 -19.81
CA GLY A 305 10.60 -28.36 -19.85
C GLY A 305 10.37 -27.11 -20.68
N TRP A 306 11.08 -26.05 -20.30
CA TRP A 306 11.02 -24.74 -20.92
C TRP A 306 12.41 -24.13 -20.99
N CYS A 307 12.57 -23.16 -21.89
CA CYS A 307 13.80 -22.43 -22.08
C CYS A 307 13.73 -21.07 -21.39
N GLY A 308 14.76 -20.71 -20.62
CA GLY A 308 14.85 -19.45 -19.88
C GLY A 308 16.24 -18.82 -19.94
N THR A 309 16.39 -17.67 -19.28
CA THR A 309 17.60 -16.84 -19.36
C THR A 309 18.75 -17.32 -18.46
N GLY A 310 18.51 -18.22 -17.51
CA GLY A 310 19.58 -18.92 -16.78
C GLY A 310 19.79 -18.52 -15.31
N GLU A 311 18.74 -18.05 -14.65
CA GLU A 311 18.71 -17.79 -13.21
C GLU A 311 18.03 -18.94 -12.45
N CYS A 312 18.21 -18.97 -11.13
CA CYS A 312 17.46 -19.88 -10.26
C CYS A 312 16.23 -19.14 -9.75
N ASP A 313 15.07 -19.81 -9.73
CA ASP A 313 13.90 -19.26 -9.06
C ASP A 313 14.07 -19.22 -7.53
N SER A 314 13.10 -18.63 -6.83
CA SER A 314 13.07 -18.54 -5.36
C SER A 314 13.04 -19.91 -4.65
N PHE A 315 12.72 -20.98 -5.38
CA PHE A 315 12.72 -22.37 -4.90
C PHE A 315 14.05 -23.09 -5.16
N GLY A 316 15.01 -22.44 -5.84
CA GLY A 316 16.31 -23.00 -6.18
C GLY A 316 16.29 -23.88 -7.44
N ASN A 317 15.23 -23.83 -8.25
CA ASN A 317 15.21 -24.49 -9.55
C ASN A 317 16.05 -23.66 -10.52
N CYS A 318 17.23 -24.16 -10.84
CA CYS A 318 18.16 -23.51 -11.76
C CYS A 318 18.09 -24.15 -13.14
N GLY A 319 18.31 -23.33 -14.17
CA GLY A 319 18.45 -23.82 -15.53
C GLY A 319 19.68 -24.72 -15.67
N THR A 320 19.61 -25.66 -16.61
CA THR A 320 20.70 -26.57 -16.95
C THR A 320 21.31 -26.19 -18.29
N THR A 321 22.59 -26.48 -18.46
CA THR A 321 23.32 -26.29 -19.73
C THR A 321 23.50 -27.59 -20.51
N THR A 322 22.73 -28.63 -20.16
CA THR A 322 22.80 -29.95 -20.79
C THR A 322 21.41 -30.56 -20.90
N CYS A 323 21.07 -31.11 -22.07
CA CYS A 323 19.85 -31.90 -22.23
C CYS A 323 20.04 -33.29 -21.64
N GLN A 324 19.26 -33.63 -20.61
CA GLN A 324 19.17 -35.01 -20.16
C GLN A 324 18.46 -35.85 -21.24
N HIS A 325 19.27 -36.53 -22.07
CA HIS A 325 18.80 -37.61 -22.95
C HIS A 325 18.30 -38.77 -22.07
N GLY A 326 17.04 -38.79 -21.65
CA GLY A 326 16.63 -39.89 -20.76
C GLY A 326 15.16 -40.10 -20.43
N GLY A 327 14.29 -39.11 -20.57
CA GLY A 327 12.85 -39.33 -20.42
C GLY A 327 12.25 -39.79 -21.73
N VAL A 328 12.13 -41.11 -21.94
CA VAL A 328 11.47 -41.72 -23.10
C VAL A 328 10.10 -41.05 -23.35
N ARG A 329 10.03 -40.10 -24.30
CA ARG A 329 8.75 -39.63 -24.86
C ARG A 329 8.13 -40.81 -25.58
N GLY A 330 7.16 -41.45 -24.94
CA GLY A 330 6.13 -42.23 -25.62
C GLY A 330 5.39 -41.32 -26.59
N SER A 331 5.97 -41.13 -27.77
CA SER A 331 5.32 -40.44 -28.88
C SER A 331 4.18 -41.33 -29.38
N SER A 332 2.98 -41.18 -28.82
CA SER A 332 1.77 -41.58 -29.55
C SER A 332 1.57 -40.56 -30.67
N LYS A 333 2.21 -40.82 -31.81
CA LYS A 333 1.72 -40.27 -33.07
C LYS A 333 0.37 -40.93 -33.34
N THR A 334 -0.71 -40.21 -33.08
CA THR A 334 -2.01 -40.52 -33.67
C THR A 334 -1.94 -40.19 -35.17
N PRO A 335 -2.38 -41.11 -36.07
CA PRO A 335 -2.19 -41.01 -37.51
C PRO A 335 -2.89 -39.85 -38.20
#